data_AF-A0A969N3V9-F1
#
_entry.id   AF-A0A969N3V9-F1
#
_cell.length_a   1.000
_cell.length_b   1.000
_cell.length_c   1.000
_cell.angle_alpha   90.00
_cell.angle_beta   90.00
_cell.angle_gamma   90.00
#
_symmetry.space_group_name_H-M   'P 1'
#
loop_
_entity.id
_entity.type
_entity.pdbx_description
1 polymer ?
#
loop_
_entity_poly.entity_id
_entity_poly.type
_entity_poly.pdbx_seq_one_letter_code
_entity_poly.pdbx_strand_id
1 'polypeptide(L)' 'MITDPENQDEQPYRYDEPILASSPEEATRICRIKAQQDGVKLIQVKQPTRIRSGKNQQYRCIFEANSIE' A
#
# COMPACT_ATOMS: atom_id res chain seq x y z
N MET A 1 -13.19 -35.50 -18.41
CA MET A 1 -12.00 -35.22 -17.58
C MET A 1 -12.49 -34.33 -16.45
N ILE A 2 -12.23 -34.72 -15.21
CA ILE A 2 -12.68 -34.03 -14.00
C ILE A 2 -11.56 -33.07 -13.61
N THR A 3 -11.84 -31.77 -13.55
CA THR A 3 -10.95 -30.82 -12.87
C THR A 3 -11.76 -29.67 -12.29
N ASP A 4 -12.43 -29.93 -11.17
CA ASP A 4 -12.53 -28.97 -10.07
C ASP A 4 -11.37 -29.29 -9.11
N PRO A 5 -10.72 -28.34 -8.42
CA PRO A 5 -11.22 -27.01 -8.04
C PRO A 5 -10.30 -25.86 -8.49
N GLU A 6 -10.88 -24.71 -8.79
CA GLU A 6 -10.16 -23.43 -8.85
C GLU A 6 -9.73 -23.01 -7.43
N ASN A 7 -8.80 -23.76 -6.83
CA ASN A 7 -7.90 -23.26 -5.80
C ASN A 7 -6.86 -22.39 -6.51
N GLN A 8 -7.30 -21.25 -7.03
CA GLN A 8 -6.35 -20.20 -7.36
C GLN A 8 -6.02 -19.56 -6.02
N ASP A 9 -4.91 -20.02 -5.43
CA ASP A 9 -4.08 -19.24 -4.51
C ASP A 9 -4.38 -17.75 -4.70
N GLU A 10 -5.14 -17.17 -3.78
CA GLU A 10 -5.34 -15.74 -3.74
C GLU A 10 -3.98 -15.13 -3.38
N GLN A 11 -3.14 -14.96 -4.40
CA GLN A 11 -1.80 -14.43 -4.24
C GLN A 11 -1.94 -13.06 -3.58
N PRO A 12 -1.13 -12.75 -2.55
CA PRO A 12 -1.24 -11.50 -1.84
C PRO A 12 -1.15 -10.33 -2.84
N TYR A 13 -2.25 -9.58 -2.97
CA TYR A 13 -2.36 -8.54 -3.97
C TYR A 13 -1.56 -7.31 -3.51
N ARG A 14 -0.50 -7.01 -4.25
CA ARG A 14 0.32 -5.83 -4.01
C ARG A 14 -0.21 -4.67 -4.83
N TYR A 15 -0.52 -3.56 -4.17
CA TYR A 15 -0.96 -2.34 -4.83
C TYR A 15 -0.25 -1.11 -4.28
N ASP A 16 -0.03 -0.13 -5.15
CA ASP A 16 0.48 1.17 -4.76
C ASP A 16 -0.65 2.19 -4.64
N GLU A 17 -0.69 2.87 -3.51
CA GLU A 17 -1.67 3.92 -3.24
C GLU A 17 -0.98 5.28 -3.08
N PRO A 18 -1.39 6.30 -3.86
CA PRO A 18 -0.87 7.64 -3.72
C PRO A 18 -1.48 8.37 -2.51
N ILE A 19 -0.62 8.89 -1.64
CA ILE A 19 -1.01 9.74 -0.53
C ILE A 19 -0.33 11.10 -0.62
N LEU A 20 -1.00 12.13 -0.11
CA LEU A 20 -0.44 13.47 0.02
C LEU A 20 0.07 13.66 1.44
N ALA A 21 1.36 13.96 1.58
CA ALA A 21 1.97 14.25 2.86
C ALA A 21 3.00 15.37 2.74
N SER A 22 3.20 16.11 3.81
CA SER A 22 4.17 17.20 3.91
C SER A 22 5.59 16.68 4.16
N SER A 23 5.70 15.49 4.77
CA SER A 23 6.96 14.87 5.21
C SER A 23 6.94 13.35 5.04
N PRO A 24 8.10 12.70 4.90
CA PRO A 24 8.18 11.24 4.81
C PRO A 24 7.69 10.52 6.07
N GLU A 25 7.85 11.13 7.24
CA GLU A 25 7.34 10.62 8.52
C GLU A 25 5.81 10.64 8.57
N GLU A 26 5.22 11.76 8.12
CA GLU A 26 3.76 11.91 7.99
C GLU A 26 3.20 10.90 6.98
N ALA A 27 3.86 10.74 5.82
CA ALA A 27 3.51 9.74 4.82
C ALA A 27 3.49 8.33 5.41
N THR A 28 4.55 7.95 6.14
CA THR A 28 4.67 6.64 6.77
C THR A 28 3.58 6.40 7.80
N ARG A 29 3.26 7.42 8.60
CA ARG A 29 2.18 7.34 9.60
C ARG A 29 0.83 7.12 8.93
N ILE A 30 0.51 7.88 7.87
CA ILE A 30 -0.73 7.71 7.09
C ILE A 30 -0.79 6.31 6.48
N CYS A 31 0.29 5.85 5.83
CA CYS A 31 0.34 4.52 5.24
C CYS A 31 0.12 3.42 6.30
N ARG A 32 0.74 3.53 7.49
CA ARG A 32 0.57 2.53 8.56
C ARG A 32 -0.84 2.48 9.11
N ILE A 33 -1.48 3.64 9.32
CA ILE A 33 -2.87 3.70 9.80
C ILE A 33 -3.78 3.04 8.77
N LYS A 34 -3.61 3.38 7.50
CA LYS A 34 -4.42 2.82 6.42
C LYS A 34 -4.22 1.32 6.27
N ALA A 35 -2.98 0.84 6.34
CA ALA A 35 -2.68 -0.58 6.37
C ALA A 35 -3.43 -1.31 7.50
N GLN A 36 -3.47 -0.74 8.70
CA GLN A 36 -4.23 -1.32 9.81
C GLN A 36 -5.75 -1.27 9.60
N GLN A 37 -6.27 -0.20 8.99
CA GLN A 37 -7.71 -0.03 8.73
C GLN A 37 -8.20 -1.00 7.65
N ASP A 38 -7.44 -1.17 6.58
CA ASP A 38 -7.74 -2.08 5.47
C ASP A 38 -7.35 -3.54 5.78
N GLY A 39 -6.68 -3.81 6.92
CA GLY A 39 -6.19 -5.15 7.25
C GLY A 39 -5.05 -5.64 6.35
N VAL A 40 -4.37 -4.72 5.65
CA VAL A 40 -3.27 -5.00 4.72
C VAL A 40 -1.91 -4.71 5.37
N LYS A 41 -0.85 -5.22 4.78
CA LYS A 41 0.52 -5.00 5.26
C LYS A 41 1.21 -3.88 4.47
N LEU A 42 1.71 -2.86 5.16
CA LEU A 42 2.59 -1.87 4.54
C LEU A 42 3.96 -2.49 4.25
N ILE A 43 4.32 -2.58 2.97
CA ILE A 43 5.61 -3.11 2.51
C ILE A 43 6.65 -2.00 2.42
N GLN A 44 6.31 -0.90 1.76
CA GLN A 44 7.25 0.18 1.48
C GLN A 44 6.54 1.51 1.26
N VAL A 45 7.18 2.62 1.60
CA VAL A 45 6.73 3.97 1.21
C VAL A 45 7.70 4.52 0.18
N LYS A 46 7.25 4.63 -1.07
CA LYS A 46 8.02 5.28 -2.15
C LYS A 46 7.92 6.79 -2.01
N GLN A 47 9.10 7.42 -1.91
CA GLN A 47 9.23 8.87 -1.85
C GLN A 47 9.12 9.48 -3.25
N PRO A 48 8.57 10.69 -3.36
CA PRO A 48 8.53 11.44 -4.62
C PRO A 48 9.94 11.83 -5.07
N THR A 49 10.20 11.76 -6.37
CA THR A 49 11.50 12.11 -6.96
C THR A 49 11.87 13.59 -6.78
N ARG A 50 10.87 14.46 -6.55
CA ARG A 50 11.07 15.90 -6.34
C ARG A 50 10.31 16.37 -5.11
N ILE A 51 11.06 16.67 -4.05
CA ILE A 51 10.56 17.23 -2.81
C ILE A 51 10.54 18.75 -2.92
N ARG A 52 9.35 19.36 -2.91
CA ARG A 52 9.21 20.83 -2.84
C ARG A 52 8.81 21.22 -1.43
N SER A 53 9.71 21.90 -0.72
CA SER A 53 9.42 22.44 0.62
C SER A 53 8.17 23.32 0.62
N GLY A 54 7.30 23.13 1.60
CA GLY A 54 6.08 23.92 1.79
C GLY A 54 4.88 23.51 0.92
N LYS A 55 4.95 22.38 0.21
CA LYS A 55 3.79 21.79 -0.48
C LYS A 55 3.65 20.31 -0.14
N ASN A 56 2.40 19.85 -0.09
CA ASN A 56 2.10 18.42 -0.01
C ASN A 56 2.70 17.72 -1.22
N GLN A 57 3.41 16.63 -0.97
CA GLN A 57 4.01 15.82 -2.01
C GLN A 57 3.32 14.47 -2.07
N GLN A 58 3.30 13.89 -3.26
CA GLN A 58 2.68 12.60 -3.49
C GLN A 58 3.67 11.48 -3.15
N TYR A 59 3.47 10.87 -1.99
CA TYR A 59 4.15 9.63 -1.63
C TYR A 59 3.31 8.45 -2.13
N ARG A 60 3.94 7.32 -2.41
CA ARG A 60 3.22 6.09 -2.77
C ARG A 60 3.43 5.04 -1.69
N CYS A 61 2.37 4.67 -0.99
CA CYS A 61 2.39 3.54 -0.09
C CYS A 61 2.26 2.26 -0.92
N ILE A 62 3.14 1.29 -0.72
CA ILE A 62 3.02 -0.05 -1.31
C ILE A 62 2.48 -0.97 -0.23
N PHE A 63 1.26 -1.42 -0.45
CA PHE A 63 0.57 -2.35 0.43
C PHE A 63 0.57 -3.75 -0.17
N GLU A 64 0.46 -4.73 0.71
CA GLU A 64 0.27 -6.14 0.40
C GLU A 64 -1.01 -6.55 1.14
N ALA A 65 -2.10 -6.68 0.39
CA ALA A 65 -3.30 -7.30 0.91
C ALA A 65 -3.05 -8.79 1.04
N ASN A 66 -3.16 -9.32 2.25
CA ASN A 66 -3.49 -10.73 2.38
C ASN A 66 -4.96 -10.82 2.03
N SER A 67 -5.32 -11.60 1.02
CA SER A 67 -6.70 -12.04 0.88
C SER A 67 -7.08 -12.74 2.18
N ILE A 68 -7.93 -12.08 2.95
CA ILE A 68 -8.63 -12.74 4.05
C ILE A 68 -9.97 -13.09 3.43
N GLU A 69 -10.17 -14.40 3.21
CA GLU A 69 -11.43 -15.04 2.85
C GLU A 69 -12.62 -14.54 3.69
#